data_AF-A0A6V7WIY2-F1
#
_entry.id   AF-A0A6V7WIY2-F1
#
_cell.length_a   1.000
_cell.length_b   1.000
_cell.length_c   1.000
_cell.angle_alpha   90.00
_cell.angle_beta   90.00
_cell.angle_gamma   90.00
#
_symmetry.space_group_name_H-M   'P 1'
#
loop_
_entity.id
_entity.type
_entity.pdbx_description
1 polymer ?
#
loop_
_entity_poly.entity_id
_entity_poly.type
_entity_poly.pdbx_seq_one_letter_code
_entity_poly.pdbx_strand_id
1 'polypeptide(L)'
;MLRCIEASPKLNEIIACGRYCYRDLRKWPKLNKICQAQFKFYERLIYELNMDEQKMLDSCIKLGETHAGYARFGMKPHFLDIYQQQFLGLIACIEFESSKERKETVVAFSRLCSFIINAFINAYAVKRSELKEQERAINNNTT
;
A
#
# COMPACT_ATOMS: atom_id res chain seq x y z
N MET A 1 9.27 -1.00 2.45
CA MET A 1 8.99 -2.45 2.59
C MET A 1 9.80 -3.17 3.66
N LEU A 2 11.14 -3.14 3.67
CA LEU A 2 11.91 -3.89 4.69
C LEU A 2 11.53 -3.49 6.13
N ARG A 3 11.45 -2.18 6.40
CA ARG A 3 10.96 -1.66 7.70
C ARG A 3 9.51 -2.07 8.01
N CYS A 4 8.66 -2.24 7.00
CA CYS A 4 7.29 -2.72 7.19
C CYS A 4 7.29 -4.19 7.63
N ILE A 5 8.12 -5.03 6.99
CA ILE A 5 8.28 -6.45 7.35
C ILE A 5 8.88 -6.59 8.75
N GLU A 6 9.82 -5.72 9.11
CA GLU A 6 10.41 -5.67 10.45
C GLU A 6 9.37 -5.28 11.51
N ALA A 7 8.55 -4.27 11.23
CA ALA A 7 7.46 -3.83 12.11
C ALA A 7 6.34 -4.87 12.23
N SER A 8 6.11 -5.69 11.19
CA SER A 8 5.15 -6.80 11.23
C SER A 8 5.66 -7.99 10.41
N PRO A 9 6.26 -9.00 11.06
CA PRO A 9 6.71 -10.22 10.39
C PRO A 9 5.59 -10.96 9.64
N LYS A 10 4.32 -10.72 10.01
CA LYS A 10 3.16 -11.27 9.30
C LYS A 10 3.09 -10.83 7.84
N LEU A 11 3.59 -9.63 7.51
CA LEU A 11 3.71 -9.19 6.12
C LEU A 11 4.58 -10.14 5.31
N ASN A 12 5.62 -10.73 5.92
CA ASN A 12 6.51 -11.69 5.28
C ASN A 12 5.77 -12.95 4.82
N GLU A 13 4.81 -13.41 5.63
CA GLU A 13 3.94 -14.54 5.29
C GLU A 13 2.98 -14.19 4.15
N ILE A 14 2.33 -13.02 4.22
CA ILE A 14 1.33 -12.58 3.24
C ILE A 14 1.95 -12.38 1.85
N ILE A 15 3.14 -11.82 1.77
CA ILE A 15 3.86 -11.66 0.50
C ILE A 15 4.54 -12.96 0.03
N ALA A 16 4.44 -14.03 0.84
CA ALA A 16 4.99 -15.36 0.62
C ALA A 16 6.53 -15.38 0.53
N CYS A 17 7.19 -14.76 1.52
CA CYS A 17 8.64 -14.72 1.63
C CYS A 17 9.19 -15.73 2.66
N GLY A 18 8.62 -16.94 2.71
CA GLY A 18 9.03 -17.96 3.68
C GLY A 18 10.44 -18.53 3.49
N ARG A 19 11.11 -18.24 2.37
CA ARG A 19 12.43 -18.81 2.01
C ARG A 19 13.62 -17.90 2.30
N TYR A 20 13.40 -16.63 2.65
CA TYR A 20 14.49 -15.67 2.86
C TYR A 20 14.50 -15.20 4.31
N CYS A 21 15.65 -15.35 4.98
CA CYS A 21 15.87 -14.64 6.23
C CYS A 21 15.95 -13.13 5.95
N TYR A 22 15.72 -12.28 6.97
CA TYR A 22 15.69 -10.82 6.81
C TYR A 22 16.89 -10.27 6.02
N ARG A 23 18.09 -10.83 6.26
CA ARG A 23 19.35 -10.45 5.60
C ARG A 23 19.30 -10.62 4.08
N ASP A 24 18.61 -11.64 3.59
CA ASP A 24 18.54 -11.94 2.15
C ASP A 24 17.30 -11.36 1.47
N LEU A 25 16.39 -10.70 2.21
CA LEU A 25 15.23 -10.02 1.63
C LEU A 25 15.60 -8.99 0.55
N ARG A 26 16.76 -8.35 0.69
CA ARG A 26 17.30 -7.42 -0.31
C ARG A 26 17.59 -8.07 -1.66
N LYS A 27 17.83 -9.38 -1.68
CA LYS A 27 18.12 -10.16 -2.89
C LYS A 27 16.86 -10.78 -3.49
N TRP A 28 15.71 -10.67 -2.83
CA TRP A 28 14.49 -11.33 -3.27
C TRP A 28 13.84 -10.57 -4.45
N PRO A 29 13.79 -11.13 -5.66
CA PRO A 29 13.36 -10.39 -6.85
C PRO A 29 11.89 -9.94 -6.77
N LYS A 30 11.03 -10.71 -6.10
CA LYS A 30 9.62 -10.35 -5.94
C LYS A 30 9.44 -9.17 -4.98
N LEU A 31 10.26 -9.05 -3.92
CA LEU A 31 10.23 -7.84 -3.08
C LEU A 31 10.61 -6.61 -3.87
N ASN A 32 11.67 -6.72 -4.67
CA ASN A 32 12.09 -5.62 -5.53
C ASN A 32 10.96 -5.21 -6.48
N LYS A 33 10.29 -6.17 -7.14
CA LYS A 33 9.13 -5.88 -8.00
C LYS A 33 7.99 -5.17 -7.24
N ILE A 34 7.71 -5.56 -5.99
CA ILE A 34 6.70 -4.88 -5.16
C ILE A 34 7.13 -3.44 -4.86
N CYS A 35 8.37 -3.22 -4.44
CA CYS A 35 8.90 -1.87 -4.20
C CYS A 35 8.85 -1.00 -5.45
N GLN A 36 9.20 -1.56 -6.62
CA GLN A 36 9.13 -0.84 -7.89
C GLN A 36 7.69 -0.50 -8.29
N ALA A 37 6.73 -1.40 -8.04
CA ALA A 37 5.32 -1.11 -8.27
C ALA A 37 4.80 0.02 -7.37
N GLN A 38 5.22 0.04 -6.10
CA GLN A 38 4.90 1.13 -5.17
C GLN A 38 5.49 2.46 -5.65
N PHE A 39 6.78 2.48 -6.00
CA PHE A 39 7.45 3.66 -6.52
C PHE A 39 6.75 4.22 -7.76
N LYS A 40 6.50 3.37 -8.77
CA LYS A 40 5.78 3.74 -9.99
C LYS A 40 4.37 4.24 -9.74
N PHE A 41 3.70 3.72 -8.71
CA PHE A 41 2.37 4.23 -8.34
C PHE A 41 2.47 5.70 -7.93
N TYR A 42 3.40 6.07 -7.03
CA TYR A 42 3.61 7.46 -6.63
C TYR A 42 4.08 8.33 -7.79
N GLU A 43 5.04 7.87 -8.62
CA GLU A 43 5.47 8.60 -9.81
C GLU A 43 4.30 8.92 -10.73
N ARG A 44 3.44 7.94 -11.00
CA ARG A 44 2.25 8.13 -11.82
C ARG A 44 1.31 9.17 -11.22
N LEU A 45 1.03 9.12 -9.91
CA LEU A 45 0.16 10.11 -9.27
C LEU A 45 0.72 11.53 -9.40
N ILE A 46 2.03 11.69 -9.17
CA ILE A 46 2.68 12.99 -9.11
C ILE A 46 2.93 13.56 -10.52
N TYR A 47 3.56 12.78 -11.40
CA TYR A 47 4.08 13.26 -12.68
C TYR A 47 3.15 12.99 -13.86
N GLU A 48 2.49 11.83 -13.92
CA GLU A 48 1.63 11.50 -15.06
C GLU A 48 0.22 12.07 -14.90
N LEU A 49 -0.35 11.95 -13.69
CA LEU A 49 -1.69 12.46 -13.38
C LEU A 49 -1.68 13.91 -12.90
N ASN A 50 -0.49 14.50 -12.71
CA ASN A 50 -0.32 15.88 -12.25
C ASN A 50 -1.08 16.19 -10.96
N MET A 51 -1.20 15.19 -10.08
CA MET A 51 -1.98 15.26 -8.84
C MET A 51 -3.45 15.70 -9.04
N ASP A 52 -4.04 15.41 -10.20
CA ASP A 52 -5.48 15.57 -10.43
C ASP A 52 -6.27 14.70 -9.44
N GLU A 53 -7.06 15.34 -8.58
CA GLU A 53 -7.70 14.70 -7.44
C GLU A 53 -8.58 13.51 -7.86
N GLN A 54 -9.39 13.68 -8.91
CA GLN A 54 -10.29 12.63 -9.37
C GLN A 54 -9.51 11.45 -9.98
N LYS A 55 -8.52 11.71 -10.83
CA LYS A 55 -7.70 10.64 -11.43
C LYS A 55 -6.87 9.90 -10.38
N MET A 56 -6.38 10.61 -9.37
CA MET A 56 -5.70 9.99 -8.24
C MET A 56 -6.67 9.12 -7.43
N LEU A 57 -7.87 9.61 -7.15
CA LEU A 57 -8.91 8.87 -6.44
C LEU A 57 -9.24 7.57 -7.18
N ASP A 58 -9.52 7.63 -8.49
CA ASP A 58 -9.81 6.46 -9.32
C ASP A 58 -8.68 5.43 -9.27
N SER A 59 -7.43 5.92 -9.28
CA SER A 59 -6.23 5.07 -9.19
C SER A 59 -6.11 4.39 -7.82
N CYS A 60 -6.41 5.11 -6.74
CA CYS A 60 -6.41 4.57 -5.38
C CYS A 60 -7.54 3.57 -5.16
N ILE A 61 -8.73 3.82 -5.73
CA ILE A 61 -9.87 2.91 -5.69
C ILE A 61 -9.49 1.57 -6.32
N LYS A 62 -8.98 1.61 -7.55
CA LYS A 62 -8.53 0.40 -8.28
C LYS A 62 -7.47 -0.38 -7.49
N LEU A 63 -6.55 0.34 -6.82
CA LEU A 63 -5.53 -0.28 -5.99
C LEU A 63 -6.14 -0.98 -4.76
N GLY A 64 -7.11 -0.34 -4.09
CA GLY A 64 -7.83 -0.91 -2.95
C GLY A 64 -8.64 -2.15 -3.32
N GLU A 65 -9.37 -2.11 -4.44
CA GLU A 65 -10.13 -3.24 -4.98
C GLU A 65 -9.21 -4.43 -5.31
N THR A 66 -8.06 -4.15 -5.94
CA THR A 66 -7.06 -5.19 -6.25
C THR A 66 -6.60 -5.89 -4.98
N HIS A 67 -6.32 -5.12 -3.91
CA HIS A 67 -5.86 -5.68 -2.64
C HIS A 67 -6.96 -6.37 -1.84
N ALA A 68 -8.23 -6.03 -2.04
CA ALA A 68 -9.36 -6.79 -1.48
C ALA A 68 -9.37 -8.24 -1.97
N GLY A 69 -8.92 -8.49 -3.21
CA GLY A 69 -8.72 -9.84 -3.75
C GLY A 69 -7.63 -10.64 -3.03
N TYR A 70 -6.69 -9.98 -2.35
CA TYR A 70 -5.63 -10.63 -1.58
C TYR A 70 -6.01 -10.92 -0.13
N ALA A 71 -7.23 -10.59 0.30
CA ALA A 71 -7.67 -10.85 1.67
C ALA A 71 -7.64 -12.33 2.05
N ARG A 72 -7.86 -13.23 1.08
CA ARG A 72 -7.73 -14.69 1.27
C ARG A 72 -6.32 -15.14 1.66
N PHE A 73 -5.30 -14.32 1.36
CA PHE A 73 -3.91 -14.54 1.74
C PHE A 73 -3.54 -13.82 3.04
N GLY A 74 -4.52 -13.24 3.75
CA GLY A 74 -4.31 -12.54 5.02
C GLY A 74 -4.06 -11.03 4.88
N MET A 75 -4.12 -10.46 3.67
CA MET A 75 -3.98 -9.01 3.47
C MET A 75 -5.15 -8.27 4.14
N LYS A 76 -4.83 -7.36 5.08
CA LYS A 76 -5.80 -6.56 5.83
C LYS A 76 -5.43 -5.06 5.78
N PRO A 77 -6.39 -4.14 5.93
CA PRO A 77 -6.14 -2.69 5.88
C PRO A 77 -5.07 -2.18 6.85
N HIS A 78 -4.95 -2.75 8.06
CA HIS A 78 -3.97 -2.29 9.07
C HIS A 78 -2.49 -2.32 8.61
N PHE A 79 -2.16 -3.07 7.55
CA PHE A 79 -0.82 -3.03 6.97
C PHE A 79 -0.51 -1.70 6.27
N LEU A 80 -1.54 -0.93 5.88
CA LEU A 80 -1.40 0.41 5.33
C LEU A 80 -0.97 1.41 6.39
N ASP A 81 -1.43 1.26 7.63
CA ASP A 81 -0.99 2.11 8.76
C ASP A 81 0.51 1.91 9.01
N ILE A 82 0.95 0.64 9.01
CA ILE A 82 2.37 0.29 9.10
C ILE A 82 3.14 0.87 7.92
N TYR A 83 2.62 0.73 6.71
CA TYR A 83 3.24 1.31 5.52
C TYR A 83 3.40 2.83 5.65
N GLN A 84 2.34 3.54 6.05
CA GLN A 84 2.35 5.00 6.24
C GLN A 84 3.42 5.43 7.22
N GLN A 85 3.43 4.81 8.40
CA GLN A 85 4.38 5.14 9.46
C GLN A 85 5.82 4.95 8.99
N GLN A 86 6.13 3.82 8.35
CA GLN A 86 7.48 3.54 7.88
C GLN A 86 7.87 4.41 6.69
N PHE A 87 6.94 4.74 5.80
CA PHE A 87 7.20 5.59 4.64
C PHE A 87 7.44 7.05 5.05
N LEU A 88 6.60 7.62 5.90
CA LEU A 88 6.78 8.99 6.40
C LEU A 88 8.04 9.11 7.28
N GLY A 89 8.35 8.07 8.06
CA GLY A 89 9.61 8.00 8.80
C GLY A 89 10.85 8.04 7.89
N LEU A 90 10.80 7.37 6.73
CA LEU A 90 11.89 7.44 5.75
C LEU A 90 12.03 8.84 5.13
N ILE A 91 10.91 9.49 4.79
CA ILE A 91 10.92 10.84 4.22
C ILE A 91 11.51 11.85 5.21
N ALA A 92 11.18 11.72 6.50
CA ALA A 92 11.72 12.58 7.55
C ALA A 92 13.25 12.43 7.73
N CYS A 93 13.84 11.32 7.29
CA CYS A 93 15.27 11.06 7.34
C CYS A 93 16.04 11.45 6.07
N ILE A 94 15.36 11.94 5.03
CA ILE A 94 16.02 12.45 3.82
C ILE A 94 16.79 13.73 4.20
N GLU A 95 17.99 13.87 3.65
CA GLU A 95 18.76 15.11 3.77
C GLU A 95 18.17 16.18 2.85
N PHE A 96 17.97 17.38 3.40
CA PHE A 96 17.42 18.54 2.68
C PHE A 96 18.36 19.72 2.86
N GLU A 97 18.41 20.61 1.88
CA GLU A 97 19.26 21.80 1.91
C GLU A 97 18.81 22.79 2.99
N SER A 98 17.51 22.80 3.30
CA SER A 98 16.96 23.66 4.35
C SER A 98 15.94 22.95 5.24
N SER A 99 15.83 23.43 6.49
CA SER A 99 14.79 22.97 7.42
C SER A 99 13.37 23.28 6.95
N LYS A 100 13.22 24.35 6.15
CA LYS A 100 11.94 24.74 5.56
C LYS A 100 11.50 23.71 4.51
N GLU A 101 12.37 23.40 3.56
CA GLU A 101 12.13 22.40 2.52
C GLU A 101 11.78 21.04 3.13
N ARG A 102 12.54 20.60 4.14
CA ARG A 102 12.22 19.36 4.88
C ARG A 102 10.80 19.38 5.43
N LYS A 103 10.41 20.49 6.10
CA LYS A 103 9.08 20.60 6.72
C LYS A 103 7.97 20.58 5.67
N GLU A 104 8.15 21.31 4.57
CA GLU A 104 7.17 21.37 3.48
C GLU A 104 7.02 20.00 2.80
N THR A 105 8.14 19.33 2.49
CA THR A 105 8.14 17.99 1.90
C THR A 105 7.46 16.96 2.82
N VAL A 106 7.81 16.92 4.11
CA VAL A 106 7.19 15.98 5.06
C VAL A 106 5.68 16.23 5.17
N VAL A 107 5.25 17.49 5.24
CA VAL A 107 3.82 17.84 5.31
C VAL A 107 3.10 17.44 4.01
N ALA A 108 3.68 17.72 2.85
CA ALA A 108 3.09 17.38 1.55
C ALA A 108 2.91 15.87 1.42
N PHE A 109 3.94 15.08 1.71
CA PHE A 109 3.86 13.62 1.64
C PHE A 109 2.94 13.02 2.71
N SER A 110 2.86 13.63 3.89
CA SER A 110 1.88 13.22 4.91
C SER A 110 0.45 13.36 4.39
N ARG A 111 0.13 14.48 3.74
CA ARG A 111 -1.19 14.71 3.15
C ARG A 111 -1.48 13.76 2.00
N LEU A 112 -0.53 13.60 1.08
CA LEU A 112 -0.65 12.69 -0.06
C LEU A 112 -0.86 11.23 0.40
N CYS A 113 -0.08 10.77 1.39
CA CYS A 113 -0.23 9.42 1.90
C CYS A 113 -1.58 9.20 2.59
N SER A 114 -2.04 10.15 3.39
CA SER A 114 -3.36 10.05 4.02
C SER A 114 -4.48 10.01 2.99
N PHE A 115 -4.41 10.83 1.93
CA PHE A 115 -5.37 10.78 0.82
C PHE A 115 -5.40 9.39 0.17
N ILE A 116 -4.24 8.87 -0.23
CA ILE A 116 -4.11 7.56 -0.89
C ILE A 116 -4.66 6.45 0.00
N ILE A 117 -4.27 6.43 1.28
CA ILE A 117 -4.62 5.36 2.21
C ILE A 117 -6.11 5.39 2.53
N ASN A 118 -6.69 6.56 2.76
CA ASN A 118 -8.14 6.67 3.01
C ASN A 118 -8.97 6.19 1.81
N ALA A 119 -8.61 6.64 0.60
CA ALA A 119 -9.27 6.18 -0.62
C ALA A 119 -9.13 4.67 -0.82
N PHE A 120 -7.93 4.13 -0.60
CA PHE A 120 -7.66 2.70 -0.67
C PHE A 120 -8.51 1.91 0.33
N ILE A 121 -8.53 2.30 1.61
CA ILE A 121 -9.23 1.58 2.68
C ILE A 121 -10.73 1.51 2.37
N ASN A 122 -11.32 2.63 1.93
CA ASN A 122 -12.72 2.69 1.55
C ASN A 122 -13.02 1.73 0.40
N ALA A 123 -12.24 1.78 -0.68
CA ALA A 123 -12.42 0.90 -1.83
C ALA A 123 -12.21 -0.58 -1.47
N TYR A 124 -11.21 -0.88 -0.64
CA TYR A 124 -10.98 -2.23 -0.12
C TYR A 124 -12.22 -2.73 0.64
N ALA A 125 -12.77 -1.91 1.54
CA ALA A 125 -13.92 -2.29 2.37
C ALA A 125 -15.16 -2.58 1.53
N VAL A 126 -15.50 -1.69 0.59
CA VAL A 126 -16.60 -1.86 -0.36
C VAL A 126 -16.40 -3.16 -1.14
N LYS A 127 -15.23 -3.35 -1.75
CA LYS A 127 -14.96 -4.55 -2.56
C LYS A 127 -15.01 -5.84 -1.76
N ARG A 128 -14.59 -5.81 -0.49
CA ARG A 128 -14.70 -6.98 0.40
C ARG A 128 -16.15 -7.32 0.76
N SER A 129 -17.04 -6.34 0.85
CA SER A 129 -18.48 -6.62 1.06
C SER A 129 -19.06 -7.32 -0.16
N GLU A 130 -18.82 -6.78 -1.36
CA GLU A 130 -19.29 -7.34 -2.63
C GLU A 130 -18.82 -8.79 -2.81
N LEU A 131 -17.53 -9.07 -2.57
CA LEU A 131 -16.98 -10.42 -2.72
C LEU A 131 -17.64 -11.41 -1.75
N LYS A 132 -17.94 -11.00 -0.52
CA LYS A 132 -18.64 -11.85 0.45
C LYS A 132 -20.09 -12.12 0.06
N GLU A 133 -20.77 -11.13 -0.51
CA GLU A 133 -22.15 -11.28 -1.00
C GLU A 133 -22.21 -12.26 -2.18
N GLN A 134 -21.25 -12.15 -3.11
CA GLN A 134 -21.11 -13.09 -4.23
C GLN A 134 -20.83 -14.52 -3.76
N GLU A 135 -19.91 -14.71 -2.80
CA GLU A 135 -19.62 -16.02 -2.20
C GLU A 135 -20.87 -16.64 -1.55
N ARG A 136 -21.69 -15.85 -0.85
CA ARG A 136 -22.95 -16.32 -0.24
C ARG A 136 -23.98 -16.71 -1.30
N ALA A 137 -24.13 -15.92 -2.36
CA ALA A 137 -25.08 -16.21 -3.43
C ALA A 137 -24.73 -17.51 -4.17
N ILE A 138 -23.44 -17.78 -4.40
CA ILE A 138 -22.97 -19.03 -5.03
C ILE A 138 -23.31 -20.24 -4.16
N ASN A 139 -23.02 -20.17 -2.85
CA ASN A 139 -23.28 -21.27 -1.93
C ASN A 139 -24.77 -21.59 -1.80
N ASN A 140 -25.63 -20.57 -1.80
CA ASN A 140 -27.09 -20.75 -1.74
C ASN A 140 -27.68 -21.38 -3.01
N ASN A 141 -27.03 -21.24 -4.17
CA ASN A 141 -27.47 -21.84 -5.44
C ASN A 141 -26.93 -23.25 -5.68
N THR A 142 -26.00 -23.73 -4.83
CA THR A 142 -25.42 -25.07 -4.89
C THR A 142 -25.94 -26.03 -3.81
N THR A 143 -26.90 -25.56 -3.00
CA THR A 143 -27.61 -26.35 -1.97
C THR A 143 -29.06 -26.53 -2.37
#